data_AF-M7N2B3-F1
#
_entry.id   AF-M7N2B3-F1
#
_cell.length_a   1.000
_cell.length_b   1.000
_cell.length_c   1.000
_cell.angle_alpha   90.00
_cell.angle_beta   90.00
_cell.angle_gamma   90.00
#
_symmetry.space_group_name_H-M   'P 1'
#
loop_
_entity.id
_entity.type
_entity.pdbx_description
1 polymer ?
#
loop_
_entity_poly.entity_id
_entity_poly.type
_entity_poly.pdbx_seq_one_letter_code
_entity_poly.pdbx_strand_id
1 'polypeptide(L)'
;MAFFNPFCSEEAISHSNYCSLQKNHPSQKTQPPGPLKQTTRKVAGKLTELLDDSSTPKQLLGHARRQNCCFGVYPQLGSTKATAGLCRDLARFLHEYKDQPAAHATFMAVFTTSSSLSEADFEKKVAEQISLLQQAAEPFYCLPESEKEKAETGYTCVAFGGRLLKVISLYRNSSGGHLKFDYPMLAFSLQPAKKAKQASAA
;
A
#
# COMPACT_ATOMS: atom_id res chain seq x y z
N MET A 1 -16.21 -12.91 15.49
CA MET A 1 -15.85 -13.64 14.25
C MET A 1 -14.36 -13.48 14.01
N ALA A 2 -13.65 -14.57 13.73
CA ALA A 2 -12.24 -14.54 13.37
C ALA A 2 -12.05 -13.91 11.97
N PHE A 3 -10.94 -13.20 11.75
CA PHE A 3 -10.57 -12.67 10.43
C PHE A 3 -10.31 -13.81 9.45
N PHE A 4 -11.01 -13.80 8.31
CA PHE A 4 -10.68 -14.66 7.18
C PHE A 4 -9.98 -13.82 6.11
N ASN A 5 -8.73 -14.16 5.80
CA ASN A 5 -8.01 -13.57 4.68
C ASN A 5 -8.18 -14.50 3.46
N PRO A 6 -8.85 -14.09 2.38
CA PRO A 6 -9.07 -14.96 1.22
C PRO A 6 -7.77 -15.27 0.46
N PHE A 7 -6.70 -14.50 0.68
CA PHE A 7 -5.41 -14.67 0.03
C PHE A 7 -4.48 -15.57 0.86
N CYS A 8 -4.84 -16.85 0.94
CA CYS A 8 -4.09 -17.89 1.66
C CYS A 8 -3.38 -18.91 0.76
N SER A 9 -3.23 -18.62 -0.55
CA SER A 9 -2.43 -19.48 -1.42
C SER A 9 -0.97 -19.54 -0.97
N GLU A 10 -0.28 -20.62 -1.31
CA GLU A 10 1.16 -20.77 -1.01
C GLU A 10 1.99 -19.61 -1.60
N GLU A 11 1.62 -19.15 -2.80
CA GLU A 11 2.25 -17.99 -3.44
C GLU A 11 2.05 -16.71 -2.64
N ALA A 12 0.83 -16.46 -2.14
CA ALA A 12 0.52 -15.30 -1.30
C ALA A 12 1.25 -15.35 0.04
N ILE A 13 1.37 -16.55 0.65
CA ILE A 13 2.09 -16.74 1.91
C ILE A 13 3.60 -16.53 1.73
N SER A 14 4.18 -17.12 0.68
CA SER A 14 5.62 -17.05 0.41
C SER A 14 6.12 -15.65 0.02
N HIS A 15 5.23 -14.81 -0.52
CA HIS A 15 5.56 -13.44 -0.95
C HIS A 15 4.98 -12.33 -0.05
N SER A 16 4.27 -12.70 1.03
CA SER A 16 3.80 -11.77 2.05
C SER A 16 4.95 -11.31 2.94
N ASN A 17 4.99 -10.01 3.23
CA ASN A 17 6.06 -9.38 3.99
C ASN A 17 5.55 -8.20 4.82
N TYR A 18 4.44 -8.40 5.50
CA TYR A 18 3.78 -7.36 6.29
C TYR A 18 4.60 -6.95 7.53
N CYS A 19 4.96 -5.67 7.59
CA CYS A 19 5.72 -5.06 8.68
C CYS A 19 5.01 -3.79 9.20
N SER A 20 5.09 -3.53 10.50
CA SER A 20 4.65 -2.26 11.12
C SER A 20 5.87 -1.38 11.40
N LEU A 21 5.74 -0.06 11.20
CA LEU A 21 6.78 0.93 11.54
C LEU A 21 6.64 1.48 12.98
N GLN A 22 5.66 1.01 13.74
CA GLN A 22 5.45 1.39 15.13
C GLN A 22 6.60 0.90 16.02
N LYS A 23 7.19 1.80 16.84
CA LYS A 23 8.30 1.48 17.74
C LYS A 23 7.96 0.44 18.82
N ASN A 24 6.68 0.26 19.18
CA ASN A 24 6.27 -0.48 20.39
C ASN A 24 5.28 -1.63 20.14
N HIS A 25 4.96 -2.00 18.89
CA HIS A 25 4.05 -3.12 18.66
C HIS A 25 4.82 -4.44 18.50
N PRO A 26 4.61 -5.43 19.38
CA PRO A 26 5.29 -6.73 19.34
C PRO A 26 4.85 -7.64 18.16
N SER A 27 4.20 -7.08 17.14
CA SER A 27 3.66 -7.81 15.99
C SER A 27 4.70 -8.21 14.95
N GLN A 28 6.00 -8.14 15.28
CA GLN A 28 7.13 -8.68 14.51
C GLN A 28 7.13 -10.22 14.39
N LYS A 29 5.97 -10.88 14.56
CA LYS A 29 5.85 -12.35 14.58
C LYS A 29 5.91 -13.02 13.21
N THR A 30 6.00 -12.27 12.11
CA THR A 30 6.22 -12.83 10.77
C THR A 30 7.37 -12.10 10.10
N GLN A 31 8.59 -12.25 10.64
CA GLN A 31 9.77 -11.95 9.83
C GLN A 31 9.76 -12.92 8.64
N PRO A 32 9.87 -12.43 7.39
CA PRO A 32 9.91 -13.32 6.24
C PRO A 32 11.12 -14.26 6.37
N PRO A 33 10.95 -15.59 6.28
CA PRO A 33 12.07 -16.47 6.00
C PRO A 33 12.57 -16.16 4.58
N GLY A 34 13.87 -15.94 4.42
CA GLY A 34 14.51 -15.87 3.09
C GLY A 34 15.28 -14.58 2.75
N PRO A 35 15.69 -14.42 1.48
CA PRO A 35 16.68 -13.44 1.02
C PRO A 35 16.22 -11.97 1.16
N LEU A 36 14.91 -11.73 1.30
CA LEU A 36 14.36 -10.38 1.44
C LEU A 36 14.53 -9.78 2.85
N LYS A 37 14.97 -10.56 3.85
CA LYS A 37 15.10 -10.10 5.24
C LYS A 37 16.05 -8.90 5.38
N GLN A 38 17.20 -8.93 4.69
CA GLN A 38 18.16 -7.83 4.74
C GLN A 38 17.62 -6.59 4.02
N THR A 39 16.99 -6.76 2.86
CA THR A 39 16.35 -5.68 2.10
C THR A 39 15.22 -5.03 2.91
N THR A 40 14.40 -5.84 3.57
CA THR A 40 13.29 -5.38 4.43
C THR A 40 13.80 -4.49 5.56
N ARG A 41 14.91 -4.86 6.22
CA ARG A 41 15.55 -4.02 7.25
C ARG A 41 16.08 -2.70 6.68
N LYS A 42 16.75 -2.74 5.53
CA LYS A 42 17.25 -1.54 4.85
C LYS A 42 16.10 -0.60 4.47
N VAL A 43 15.03 -1.13 3.89
CA VAL A 43 13.81 -0.39 3.55
C VAL A 43 13.16 0.20 4.80
N ALA A 44 13.05 -0.55 5.89
CA ALA A 44 12.49 -0.06 7.14
C ALA A 44 13.25 1.16 7.69
N GLY A 45 14.59 1.14 7.64
CA GLY A 45 15.44 2.28 8.02
C GLY A 45 15.17 3.50 7.14
N LYS A 46 15.22 3.32 5.81
CA LYS A 46 14.96 4.41 4.87
C LYS A 46 13.55 4.99 4.97
N LEU A 47 12.52 4.16 5.15
CA LEU A 47 11.14 4.63 5.36
C LEU A 47 11.00 5.38 6.68
N THR A 48 11.70 4.93 7.72
CA THR A 48 11.75 5.64 8.99
C THR A 48 12.36 7.02 8.82
N GLU A 49 13.52 7.12 8.17
CA GLU A 49 14.16 8.40 7.86
C GLU A 49 13.25 9.29 7.02
N LEU A 50 12.61 8.74 5.98
CA LEU A 50 11.69 9.47 5.10
C LEU A 50 10.49 10.06 5.86
N LEU A 51 9.92 9.32 6.80
CA LEU A 51 8.77 9.75 7.61
C LEU A 51 9.15 10.69 8.75
N ASP A 52 10.37 10.57 9.28
CA ASP A 52 10.89 11.46 10.33
C ASP A 52 11.46 12.77 9.74
N ASP A 53 11.76 12.81 8.44
CA ASP A 53 12.21 14.00 7.72
C ASP A 53 11.06 15.01 7.49
N SER A 54 11.11 16.11 8.24
CA SER A 54 10.14 17.22 8.15
C SER A 54 10.13 17.95 6.80
N SER A 55 11.18 17.76 5.99
CA SER A 55 11.31 18.37 4.66
C SER A 55 10.63 17.53 3.57
N THR A 56 10.28 16.27 3.85
CA THR A 56 9.52 15.43 2.92
C THR A 56 8.18 16.10 2.61
N PRO A 57 7.89 16.45 1.35
CA PRO A 57 6.62 17.07 1.00
C PRO A 57 5.44 16.26 1.53
N LYS A 58 4.56 16.91 2.31
CA LYS A 58 3.25 16.34 2.73
C LYS A 58 2.41 15.86 1.55
N GLN A 59 2.73 16.29 0.34
CA GLN A 59 2.11 15.84 -0.91
C GLN A 59 2.47 14.39 -1.27
N LEU A 60 3.63 13.86 -0.85
CA LEU A 60 4.13 12.54 -1.25
C LEU A 60 3.51 11.38 -0.45
N LEU A 61 3.27 11.57 0.85
CA LEU A 61 2.69 10.53 1.72
C LEU A 61 1.49 11.04 2.54
N GLY A 62 1.01 12.25 2.24
CA GLY A 62 -0.12 12.86 2.96
C GLY A 62 0.21 13.18 4.41
N HIS A 63 -0.72 12.83 5.29
CA HIS A 63 -0.57 12.91 6.74
C HIS A 63 -0.11 11.58 7.35
N ALA A 64 0.52 10.70 6.55
CA ALA A 64 1.08 9.45 7.04
C ALA A 64 2.01 9.73 8.22
N ARG A 65 1.65 9.21 9.39
CA ARG A 65 2.51 9.23 10.58
C ARG A 65 3.04 7.84 10.78
N ARG A 66 4.30 7.74 11.20
CA ARG A 66 4.97 6.47 11.52
C ARG A 66 4.12 5.52 12.38
N GLN A 67 3.32 6.07 13.30
CA GLN A 67 2.44 5.30 14.18
C GLN A 67 1.28 4.61 13.47
N ASN A 68 0.92 5.02 12.25
CA ASN A 68 -0.20 4.45 11.47
C ASN A 68 0.29 3.89 10.13
N CYS A 69 1.58 3.57 10.03
CA CYS A 69 2.19 3.11 8.80
C CYS A 69 2.62 1.65 8.90
N CYS A 70 2.19 0.89 7.91
CA CYS A 70 2.63 -0.47 7.66
C CYS A 70 3.33 -0.52 6.30
N PHE A 71 4.18 -1.50 6.06
CA PHE A 71 4.86 -1.67 4.78
C PHE A 71 5.12 -3.14 4.48
N GLY A 72 5.38 -3.44 3.22
CA GLY A 72 5.91 -4.72 2.79
C GLY A 72 6.92 -4.55 1.66
N VAL A 73 7.84 -5.49 1.53
CA VAL A 73 8.84 -5.52 0.45
C VAL A 73 8.58 -6.71 -0.46
N TYR A 74 8.43 -6.42 -1.74
CA TYR A 74 8.02 -7.35 -2.79
C TYR A 74 9.06 -7.40 -3.91
N PRO A 75 9.10 -8.48 -4.71
CA PRO A 75 10.08 -8.63 -5.79
C PRO A 75 9.87 -7.59 -6.90
N GLN A 76 9.01 -7.87 -7.87
CA GLN A 76 8.85 -7.08 -9.08
C GLN A 76 7.48 -6.39 -9.13
N LEU A 77 7.46 -5.08 -9.37
CA LEU A 77 6.24 -4.30 -9.59
C LEU A 77 5.50 -4.83 -10.82
N GLY A 78 4.20 -5.05 -10.70
CA GLY A 78 3.37 -5.60 -11.77
C GLY A 78 3.55 -7.11 -11.99
N SER A 79 4.18 -7.84 -11.07
CA SER A 79 4.27 -9.31 -11.15
C SER A 79 3.13 -9.98 -10.37
N THR A 80 2.69 -11.15 -10.84
CA THR A 80 1.67 -11.96 -10.16
C THR A 80 2.11 -12.38 -8.76
N LYS A 81 3.38 -12.79 -8.59
CA LYS A 81 4.00 -13.13 -7.31
C LYS A 81 3.92 -12.00 -6.29
N ALA A 82 4.35 -10.80 -6.70
CA ALA A 82 4.26 -9.62 -5.84
C ALA A 82 2.81 -9.29 -5.51
N THR A 83 1.91 -9.41 -6.48
CA THR A 83 0.47 -9.16 -6.31
C THR A 83 -0.14 -10.12 -5.29
N ALA A 84 0.16 -11.42 -5.36
CA ALA A 84 -0.37 -12.41 -4.43
C ALA A 84 0.01 -12.08 -2.97
N GLY A 85 1.28 -11.77 -2.71
CA GLY A 85 1.75 -11.32 -1.40
C GLY A 85 1.12 -10.00 -0.97
N LEU A 86 1.06 -9.02 -1.88
CA LEU A 86 0.47 -7.71 -1.64
C LEU A 86 -1.02 -7.79 -1.31
N CYS A 87 -1.79 -8.63 -2.00
CA CYS A 87 -3.21 -8.84 -1.71
C CYS A 87 -3.41 -9.35 -0.28
N ARG A 88 -2.60 -10.33 0.15
CA ARG A 88 -2.64 -10.88 1.50
C ARG A 88 -2.34 -9.80 2.55
N ASP A 89 -1.32 -9.00 2.31
CA ASP A 89 -0.87 -7.95 3.21
C ASP A 89 -1.84 -6.77 3.27
N LEU A 90 -2.42 -6.37 2.14
CA LEU A 90 -3.48 -5.37 2.09
C LEU A 90 -4.75 -5.86 2.81
N ALA A 91 -5.16 -7.12 2.62
CA ALA A 91 -6.32 -7.66 3.34
C ALA A 91 -6.08 -7.63 4.86
N ARG A 92 -4.86 -7.98 5.30
CA ARG A 92 -4.46 -7.87 6.71
C ARG A 92 -4.49 -6.43 7.19
N PHE A 93 -3.91 -5.50 6.44
CA PHE A 93 -3.92 -4.07 6.74
C PHE A 93 -5.35 -3.54 6.94
N LEU A 94 -6.24 -3.81 6.00
CA LEU A 94 -7.63 -3.35 6.07
C LEU A 94 -8.36 -3.93 7.27
N HIS A 95 -8.05 -5.17 7.65
CA HIS A 95 -8.60 -5.77 8.86
C HIS A 95 -8.09 -5.10 10.14
N GLU A 96 -6.78 -4.87 10.25
CA GLU A 96 -6.16 -4.22 11.42
C GLU A 96 -6.75 -2.82 11.67
N TYR A 97 -7.10 -2.08 10.61
CA TYR A 97 -7.66 -0.73 10.68
C TYR A 97 -9.18 -0.66 10.42
N LYS A 98 -9.92 -1.78 10.51
CA LYS A 98 -11.37 -1.80 10.22
C LYS A 98 -12.19 -1.04 11.25
N ASP A 99 -11.87 -1.21 12.55
CA ASP A 99 -12.65 -0.71 13.69
C ASP A 99 -12.14 0.64 14.21
N GLN A 100 -10.85 0.91 13.99
CA GLN A 100 -10.21 2.19 14.30
C GLN A 100 -9.47 2.64 13.04
N PRO A 101 -10.14 3.35 12.12
CA PRO A 101 -9.44 4.02 11.06
C PRO A 101 -8.60 5.12 11.71
N ALA A 102 -7.38 4.78 12.12
CA ALA A 102 -6.42 5.77 12.53
C ALA A 102 -6.34 6.76 11.36
N ALA A 103 -6.59 8.04 11.64
CA ALA A 103 -6.63 9.04 10.58
C ALA A 103 -5.35 8.91 9.74
N HIS A 104 -5.54 8.62 8.45
CA HIS A 104 -4.44 8.45 7.49
C HIS A 104 -3.55 7.21 7.72
N ALA A 105 -4.14 6.08 8.13
CA ALA A 105 -3.43 4.81 8.05
C ALA A 105 -3.00 4.52 6.62
N THR A 106 -1.73 4.16 6.44
CA THR A 106 -1.09 3.97 5.14
C THR A 106 -0.33 2.65 5.11
N PHE A 107 -0.56 1.87 4.06
CA PHE A 107 0.24 0.71 3.72
C PHE A 107 1.19 1.05 2.58
N MET A 108 2.49 0.82 2.74
CA MET A 108 3.52 1.09 1.73
C MET A 108 4.04 -0.21 1.13
N ALA A 109 3.75 -0.46 -0.14
CA ALA A 109 4.33 -1.57 -0.89
C ALA A 109 5.61 -1.12 -1.60
N VAL A 110 6.74 -1.67 -1.21
CA VAL A 110 8.06 -1.34 -1.76
C VAL A 110 8.53 -2.48 -2.64
N PHE A 111 9.02 -2.17 -3.84
CA PHE A 111 9.41 -3.16 -4.83
C PHE A 111 10.93 -3.16 -5.02
N THR A 112 11.52 -4.34 -5.16
CA THR A 112 12.96 -4.50 -5.46
C THR A 112 13.28 -4.40 -6.96
N THR A 113 12.30 -3.94 -7.76
CA THR A 113 12.49 -3.71 -9.19
C THR A 113 13.62 -2.69 -9.40
N SER A 114 14.38 -2.86 -10.49
CA SER A 114 15.47 -1.95 -10.84
C SER A 114 14.98 -0.49 -10.83
N SER A 115 15.80 0.39 -10.25
CA SER A 115 15.57 1.84 -10.25
C SER A 115 15.81 2.49 -11.62
N SER A 116 16.18 1.71 -12.64
CA SER A 116 16.52 2.19 -13.99
C SER A 116 15.33 2.28 -14.95
N LEU A 117 14.09 2.21 -14.45
CA LEU A 117 12.91 2.36 -15.30
C LEU A 117 12.77 3.81 -15.80
N SER A 118 12.31 3.97 -17.04
CA SER A 118 11.80 5.26 -17.51
C SER A 118 10.50 5.60 -16.76
N GLU A 119 10.11 6.88 -16.77
CA GLU A 119 8.81 7.31 -16.21
C GLU A 119 7.64 6.56 -16.86
N ALA A 120 7.62 6.46 -18.19
CA ALA A 120 6.59 5.74 -18.92
C ALA A 120 6.54 4.23 -18.57
N ASP A 121 7.69 3.57 -18.43
CA ASP A 121 7.74 2.16 -18.04
C ASP A 121 7.28 1.96 -16.60
N PHE A 122 7.63 2.89 -15.71
CA PHE A 122 7.17 2.88 -14.33
C PHE A 122 5.64 3.03 -14.26
N GLU A 123 5.06 4.04 -14.93
CA GLU A 123 3.61 4.24 -14.97
C GLU A 123 2.87 3.04 -15.54
N LYS A 124 3.39 2.44 -16.62
CA LYS A 124 2.84 1.20 -17.18
C LYS A 124 2.84 0.07 -16.16
N LYS A 125 3.93 -0.10 -15.41
CA LYS A 125 4.05 -1.11 -14.36
C LYS A 125 3.13 -0.84 -13.16
N VAL A 126 2.89 0.42 -12.83
CA VAL A 126 1.88 0.81 -11.83
C VAL A 126 0.49 0.43 -12.31
N ALA A 127 0.11 0.77 -13.54
CA ALA A 127 -1.20 0.42 -14.10
C ALA A 127 -1.41 -1.11 -14.12
N GLU A 128 -0.39 -1.88 -14.52
CA GLU A 128 -0.40 -3.35 -14.46
C GLU A 128 -0.62 -3.86 -13.02
N GLN A 129 0.10 -3.30 -12.05
CA GLN A 129 -0.04 -3.68 -10.64
C GLN A 129 -1.44 -3.39 -10.09
N ILE A 130 -2.05 -2.25 -10.45
CA ILE A 130 -3.40 -1.88 -10.02
C ILE A 130 -4.44 -2.81 -10.65
N SER A 131 -4.31 -3.11 -11.95
CA SER A 131 -5.20 -4.04 -12.65
C SER A 131 -5.15 -5.44 -12.03
N LEU A 132 -3.95 -5.96 -11.74
CA LEU A 132 -3.78 -7.26 -11.09
C LEU A 132 -4.40 -7.30 -9.68
N LEU A 133 -4.30 -6.22 -8.90
CA LEU A 133 -4.94 -6.12 -7.59
C LEU A 133 -6.47 -6.15 -7.69
N GLN A 134 -7.04 -5.44 -8.66
CA GLN A 134 -8.49 -5.41 -8.89
C GLN A 134 -9.01 -6.78 -9.29
N GLN A 135 -8.36 -7.43 -10.27
CA GLN A 135 -8.72 -8.78 -10.72
C GLN A 135 -8.63 -9.81 -9.58
N ALA A 136 -7.60 -9.72 -8.74
CA ALA A 136 -7.47 -10.63 -7.60
C ALA A 136 -8.52 -10.38 -6.50
N ALA A 137 -8.97 -9.14 -6.35
CA ALA A 137 -9.95 -8.74 -5.32
C ALA A 137 -11.40 -9.03 -5.72
N GLU A 138 -11.73 -8.93 -7.01
CA GLU A 138 -13.09 -9.02 -7.54
C GLU A 138 -13.88 -10.26 -7.07
N PRO A 139 -13.31 -11.49 -7.03
CA PRO A 139 -14.07 -12.67 -6.59
C PRO A 139 -14.46 -12.66 -5.10
N PHE A 140 -13.80 -11.85 -4.28
CA PHE A 140 -13.94 -11.87 -2.82
C PHE A 140 -14.62 -10.64 -2.24
N TYR A 141 -14.63 -9.53 -2.98
CA TYR A 141 -15.09 -8.25 -2.47
C TYR A 141 -16.03 -7.56 -3.44
N CYS A 142 -17.23 -7.23 -2.94
CA CYS A 142 -18.15 -6.34 -3.62
C CYS A 142 -17.85 -4.89 -3.23
N LEU A 143 -17.52 -4.05 -4.20
CA LEU A 143 -17.45 -2.60 -3.97
C LEU A 143 -18.87 -2.02 -4.04
N PRO A 144 -19.27 -1.12 -3.11
CA PRO A 144 -20.50 -0.36 -3.25
C PRO A 144 -20.53 0.41 -4.58
N GLU A 145 -21.69 0.49 -5.23
CA GLU A 145 -21.86 1.12 -6.54
C GLU A 145 -21.39 2.58 -6.57
N SER A 146 -21.63 3.33 -5.50
CA SER A 146 -21.17 4.71 -5.31
C SER A 146 -19.64 4.89 -5.21
N GLU A 147 -18.89 3.81 -4.94
CA GLU A 147 -17.43 3.81 -4.99
C GLU A 147 -16.90 3.32 -6.35
N LYS A 148 -17.68 2.54 -7.10
CA LYS A 148 -17.31 2.07 -8.46
C LYS A 148 -17.15 3.25 -9.41
N GLU A 149 -18.09 4.20 -9.40
CA GLU A 149 -18.04 5.42 -10.24
C GLU A 149 -16.78 6.27 -9.99
N LYS A 150 -16.22 6.25 -8.78
CA LYS A 150 -14.98 6.98 -8.45
C LYS A 150 -13.72 6.22 -8.89
N ALA A 151 -13.75 4.89 -8.84
CA ALA A 151 -12.63 4.04 -9.23
C ALA A 151 -12.30 4.12 -10.73
N GLU A 152 -13.26 4.54 -11.56
CA GLU A 152 -13.07 4.69 -13.02
C GLU A 152 -12.22 5.92 -13.40
N THR A 153 -11.92 6.82 -12.45
CA THR A 153 -11.14 8.05 -12.69
C THR A 153 -9.64 7.89 -12.39
N GLY A 154 -8.97 7.01 -13.16
CA GLY A 154 -7.50 6.89 -13.22
C GLY A 154 -6.81 6.09 -12.09
N TYR A 155 -5.50 5.85 -12.20
CA TYR A 155 -4.71 4.97 -11.31
C TYR A 155 -4.43 5.53 -9.91
N THR A 156 -5.07 6.65 -9.55
CA THR A 156 -4.89 7.32 -8.26
C THR A 156 -5.68 6.66 -7.13
N CYS A 157 -6.59 5.74 -7.48
CA CYS A 157 -7.38 4.96 -6.53
C CYS A 157 -7.46 3.49 -6.96
N VAL A 158 -7.63 2.58 -5.99
CA VAL A 158 -7.85 1.16 -6.23
C VAL A 158 -8.95 0.62 -5.30
N ALA A 159 -9.84 -0.16 -5.87
CA ALA A 159 -10.88 -0.90 -5.14
C ALA A 159 -10.28 -2.19 -4.57
N PHE A 160 -10.24 -2.34 -3.25
CA PHE A 160 -9.70 -3.54 -2.60
C PHE A 160 -10.32 -3.76 -1.22
N GLY A 161 -10.67 -5.01 -0.87
CA GLY A 161 -11.20 -5.34 0.45
C GLY A 161 -12.54 -4.67 0.78
N GLY A 162 -13.35 -4.37 -0.25
CA GLY A 162 -14.63 -3.66 -0.11
C GLY A 162 -14.48 -2.16 0.17
N ARG A 163 -13.32 -1.56 -0.13
CA ARG A 163 -13.04 -0.13 0.08
C ARG A 163 -12.27 0.47 -1.09
N LEU A 164 -12.44 1.77 -1.32
CA LEU A 164 -11.59 2.55 -2.21
C LEU A 164 -10.34 3.09 -1.46
N LEU A 165 -9.15 2.69 -1.91
CA LEU A 165 -7.87 3.15 -1.39
C LEU A 165 -7.27 4.18 -2.32
N LYS A 166 -6.76 5.29 -1.77
CA LYS A 166 -5.95 6.23 -2.55
C LYS A 166 -4.55 5.65 -2.71
N VAL A 167 -4.06 5.64 -3.95
CA VAL A 167 -2.72 5.17 -4.31
C VAL A 167 -1.84 6.37 -4.64
N ILE A 168 -0.64 6.39 -4.05
CA ILE A 168 0.42 7.31 -4.46
C ILE A 168 1.61 6.45 -4.91
N SER A 169 2.04 6.66 -6.15
CA SER A 169 3.22 6.01 -6.71
C SER A 169 4.46 6.90 -6.53
N LEU A 170 5.55 6.30 -6.07
CA LEU A 170 6.80 6.98 -5.77
C LEU A 170 7.97 6.23 -6.43
N TYR A 171 8.79 6.96 -7.19
CA TYR A 171 10.00 6.44 -7.81
C TYR A 171 11.06 7.55 -7.94
N ARG A 172 12.33 7.14 -8.04
CA ARG A 172 13.51 8.04 -7.94
C ARG A 172 13.54 9.15 -8.99
N ASN A 173 12.98 8.92 -10.18
CA ASN A 173 13.02 9.84 -11.31
C ASN A 173 11.67 10.55 -11.53
N SER A 174 10.80 10.60 -10.53
CA SER A 174 9.59 11.42 -10.66
C SER A 174 9.96 12.89 -10.81
N SER A 175 9.25 13.57 -11.70
CA SER A 175 9.45 14.97 -12.10
C SER A 175 9.47 15.98 -10.93
N GLY A 176 9.14 15.56 -9.71
CA GLY A 176 9.25 16.34 -8.48
C GLY A 176 10.63 16.36 -7.81
N GLY A 177 11.58 15.52 -8.22
CA GLY A 177 12.95 15.47 -7.67
C GLY A 177 13.02 15.19 -6.16
N HIS A 178 14.21 14.91 -5.64
CA HIS A 178 14.54 14.89 -4.19
C HIS A 178 14.19 13.66 -3.33
N LEU A 179 13.55 12.61 -3.83
CA LEU A 179 13.40 11.38 -3.03
C LEU A 179 14.69 10.56 -3.02
N LYS A 180 15.39 10.53 -1.87
CA LYS A 180 16.56 9.65 -1.60
C LYS A 180 16.16 8.17 -1.42
N PHE A 181 15.06 7.74 -2.04
CA PHE A 181 14.51 6.41 -1.90
C PHE A 181 14.65 5.66 -3.22
N ASP A 182 15.57 4.69 -3.24
CA ASP A 182 15.96 3.98 -4.47
C ASP A 182 14.97 2.92 -4.93
N TYR A 183 13.93 2.64 -4.15
CA TYR A 183 12.98 1.58 -4.42
C TYR A 183 11.66 2.17 -4.94
N PRO A 184 11.13 1.66 -6.05
CA PRO A 184 9.76 1.96 -6.45
C PRO A 184 8.78 1.60 -5.31
N MET A 185 7.79 2.46 -5.07
CA MET A 185 6.85 2.28 -3.97
C MET A 185 5.43 2.70 -4.37
N LEU A 186 4.44 1.95 -3.87
CA LEU A 186 3.03 2.32 -3.89
C LEU A 186 2.55 2.51 -2.45
N ALA A 187 2.04 3.68 -2.11
CA ALA A 187 1.42 3.98 -0.83
C ALA A 187 -0.10 3.94 -0.96
N PHE A 188 -0.74 3.03 -0.24
CA PHE A 188 -2.19 2.85 -0.16
C PHE A 188 -2.70 3.47 1.13
N SER A 189 -3.53 4.50 1.02
CA SER A 189 -4.10 5.18 2.19
C SER A 189 -5.60 5.00 2.26
N LEU A 190 -6.09 4.76 3.47
CA LEU A 190 -7.52 4.82 3.76
C LEU A 190 -7.97 6.28 3.64
N GLN A 191 -8.87 6.55 2.70
CA GLN A 191 -9.56 7.83 2.68
C GLN A 191 -10.59 7.83 3.82
N PRO A 192 -10.61 8.86 4.68
CA PRO A 192 -11.74 9.01 5.59
C PRO A 192 -13.00 9.17 4.73
N ALA A 193 -14.08 8.47 5.09
CA ALA A 193 -15.39 8.73 4.50
C ALA A 193 -15.63 10.24 4.63
N LYS A 194 -15.77 10.95 3.49
CA LYS A 194 -16.19 12.35 3.54
C LYS A 194 -17.50 12.33 4.30
N LYS A 195 -17.55 12.98 5.49
CA LYS A 195 -18.80 13.16 6.22
C LYS A 195 -19.80 13.69 5.19
N ALA A 196 -20.88 12.94 4.95
CA ALA A 196 -22.01 13.46 4.21
C ALA A 196 -22.35 14.79 4.87
N LYS A 197 -22.21 15.88 4.11
CA LYS A 197 -22.60 17.21 4.57
C LYS A 197 -24.08 17.05 4.89
N GLN A 198 -24.43 17.00 6.18
CA GLN A 198 -25.82 16.98 6.59
C GLN A 198 -26.45 18.22 5.97
N ALA A 199 -27.33 17.99 4.99
CA ALA A 199 -28.35 18.94 4.65
C ALA A 199 -29.29 18.99 5.86
N SER A 200 -28.97 19.88 6.79
CA SER A 200 -29.85 20.42 7.81
C SER A 200 -29.78 21.93 7.59
N ALA A 201 -30.71 22.43 6.79
CA ALA A 201 -31.91 23.12 7.27
C ALA A 201 -31.61 24.59 7.60
N ALA A 202 -32.00 25.45 6.67
CA ALA A 202 -32.70 26.70 6.92
C ALA A 202 -33.58 26.98 5.68
#